data_AF-A0A433ZZX0-F1
#
_entry.id   AF-A0A433ZZX0-F1
#
_cell.length_a   1.000
_cell.length_b   1.000
_cell.length_c   1.000
_cell.angle_alpha   90.00
_cell.angle_beta   90.00
_cell.angle_gamma   90.00
#
_symmetry.space_group_name_H-M   'P 1'
#
loop_
_entity.id
_entity.type
_entity.pdbx_description
1 polymer ?
#
loop_
_entity_poly.entity_id
_entity_poly.type
_entity_poly.pdbx_seq_one_letter_code
_entity_poly.pdbx_strand_id
1 'polypeptide(L)'
;GEKDIPDSLKAAFAKSNRLQDILTGQFQQGRTGNQILAGALAQAKAEGIAATIYTHPLGSHGHAAGPTIGMWDMQGGVPGSGDFPLHFKTAYSIELNSESTVPEWKKNIRIMLEEDGYFDESGFRYISGRQKKIHLLPRP
;
A
#
# COMPACT_ATOMS: atom_id res chain seq x y z
N GLY A 1 22.09 4.26 -23.91
CA GLY A 1 21.25 3.69 -22.85
C GLY A 1 21.23 4.64 -21.67
N GLU A 2 20.17 4.61 -20.87
CA GLU A 2 20.11 5.31 -19.58
C GLU A 2 21.15 4.73 -18.63
N LYS A 3 21.81 5.58 -17.84
CA LYS A 3 22.85 5.19 -16.86
C LYS A 3 22.34 5.18 -15.42
N ASP A 4 21.17 5.76 -15.19
CA ASP A 4 20.52 5.87 -13.89
C ASP A 4 19.00 5.90 -14.12
N ILE A 5 18.25 5.70 -13.05
CA ILE A 5 16.79 5.77 -13.03
C ILE A 5 16.36 7.23 -13.31
N PRO A 6 15.46 7.48 -14.27
CA PRO A 6 14.84 8.79 -14.47
C PRO A 6 14.26 9.37 -13.17
N ASP A 7 14.46 10.68 -12.94
CA ASP A 7 14.00 11.33 -11.71
C ASP A 7 12.48 11.27 -11.54
N SER A 8 11.72 11.26 -12.65
CA SER A 8 10.28 11.03 -12.66
C SER A 8 9.90 9.67 -12.09
N LEU A 9 10.66 8.61 -12.37
CA LEU A 9 10.46 7.28 -11.80
C LEU A 9 10.87 7.20 -10.33
N LYS A 10 11.97 7.85 -9.94
CA LYS A 10 12.36 7.95 -8.52
C LYS A 10 11.27 8.64 -7.70
N ALA A 11 10.72 9.74 -8.21
CA ALA A 11 9.64 10.49 -7.57
C ALA A 11 8.34 9.67 -7.50
N ALA A 12 7.96 8.97 -8.57
CA ALA A 12 6.81 8.07 -8.58
C ALA A 12 6.96 6.95 -7.53
N PHE A 13 8.16 6.37 -7.41
CA PHE A 13 8.44 5.31 -6.44
C PHE A 13 8.40 5.80 -5.00
N ALA A 14 8.97 6.99 -4.74
CA ALA A 14 8.88 7.63 -3.42
C ALA A 14 7.42 7.93 -3.03
N LYS A 15 6.59 8.33 -4.00
CA LYS A 15 5.15 8.54 -3.78
C LYS A 15 4.42 7.25 -3.37
N SER A 16 4.71 6.11 -4.02
CA SER A 16 4.13 4.83 -3.59
C SER A 16 4.65 4.39 -2.22
N ASN A 17 5.92 4.61 -1.88
CA ASN A 17 6.42 4.38 -0.51
C ASN A 17 5.67 5.23 0.52
N ARG A 18 5.42 6.51 0.19
CA ARG A 18 4.61 7.40 1.05
C ARG A 18 3.19 6.87 1.22
N LEU A 19 2.58 6.31 0.18
CA LEU A 19 1.27 5.68 0.27
C LEU A 19 1.26 4.48 1.23
N GLN A 20 2.34 3.68 1.27
CA GLN A 20 2.47 2.61 2.26
C GLN A 20 2.56 3.15 3.69
N ASP A 21 3.27 4.26 3.91
CA ASP A 21 3.32 4.93 5.22
C ASP A 21 1.95 5.45 5.64
N ILE A 22 1.20 6.04 4.70
CA ILE A 22 -0.16 6.53 4.95
C ILE A 22 -1.07 5.37 5.36
N LEU A 23 -1.10 4.30 4.57
CA LEU A 23 -1.95 3.14 4.84
C LEU A 23 -1.61 2.49 6.18
N THR A 24 -0.35 2.13 6.40
CA THR A 24 0.07 1.43 7.62
C THR A 24 -0.01 2.33 8.85
N GLY A 25 0.12 3.65 8.70
CA GLY A 25 -0.14 4.62 9.76
C GLY A 25 -1.61 4.72 10.20
N GLN A 26 -2.55 4.21 9.41
CA GLN A 26 -3.96 4.14 9.80
C GLN A 26 -4.32 2.88 10.62
N PHE A 27 -3.37 1.95 10.79
CA PHE A 27 -3.60 0.72 11.54
C PHE A 27 -3.80 1.03 13.02
N GLN A 28 -4.96 0.65 13.53
CA GLN A 28 -5.32 0.81 14.93
C GLN A 28 -6.28 -0.31 15.31
N GLN A 29 -6.02 -0.97 16.43
CA GLN A 29 -6.89 -2.03 16.93
C GLN A 29 -8.33 -1.53 17.03
N GLY A 30 -9.28 -2.34 16.55
CA GLY A 30 -10.70 -2.05 16.58
C GLY A 30 -11.22 -1.22 15.41
N ARG A 31 -10.37 -0.59 14.60
CA ARG A 31 -10.82 0.05 13.34
C ARG A 31 -11.19 -1.00 12.32
N THR A 32 -12.25 -0.76 11.56
CA THR A 32 -12.62 -1.65 10.45
C THR A 32 -11.71 -1.42 9.25
N GLY A 33 -11.62 -2.40 8.35
CA GLY A 33 -10.90 -2.22 7.08
C GLY A 33 -11.41 -1.03 6.27
N ASN A 34 -12.72 -0.79 6.28
CA ASN A 34 -13.37 0.35 5.61
C ASN A 34 -12.97 1.69 6.23
N GLN A 35 -12.83 1.77 7.55
CA GLN A 35 -12.35 2.97 8.22
C GLN A 35 -10.88 3.26 7.91
N ILE A 36 -10.04 2.21 7.88
CA ILE A 36 -8.62 2.33 7.52
C ILE A 36 -8.48 2.80 6.07
N LEU A 37 -9.22 2.19 5.14
CA LEU A 37 -9.25 2.58 3.73
C LEU A 37 -9.65 4.04 3.56
N ALA A 38 -10.77 4.45 4.17
CA ALA A 38 -11.27 5.81 4.06
C ALA A 38 -10.26 6.84 4.60
N GLY A 39 -9.64 6.56 5.75
CA GLY A 39 -8.60 7.41 6.33
C GLY A 39 -7.37 7.53 5.43
N ALA A 40 -6.90 6.40 4.89
CA ALA A 40 -5.73 6.36 4.03
C ALA A 40 -5.97 7.09 2.70
N LEU A 41 -7.12 6.89 2.06
CA LEU A 41 -7.47 7.57 0.82
C LEU A 41 -7.69 9.07 1.01
N ALA A 42 -8.30 9.48 2.13
CA ALA A 42 -8.47 10.89 2.45
C ALA A 42 -7.10 11.59 2.61
N GLN A 43 -6.17 10.97 3.34
CA GLN A 43 -4.83 11.51 3.51
C GLN A 43 -4.03 11.49 2.20
N ALA A 44 -4.07 10.39 1.45
CA ALA A 44 -3.42 10.29 0.14
C ALA A 44 -3.90 11.39 -0.82
N LYS A 45 -5.21 11.64 -0.86
CA LYS A 45 -5.79 12.72 -1.66
C LYS A 45 -5.29 14.10 -1.20
N ALA A 46 -5.23 14.34 0.10
CA ALA A 46 -4.72 15.60 0.65
C ALA A 46 -3.23 15.84 0.31
N GLU A 47 -2.45 14.76 0.17
CA GLU A 47 -1.05 14.79 -0.23
C GLU A 47 -0.83 14.71 -1.76
N GLY A 48 -1.90 14.75 -2.57
CA GLY A 48 -1.82 14.71 -4.03
C GLY A 48 -1.41 13.34 -4.61
N ILE A 49 -1.68 12.26 -3.88
CA ILE A 49 -1.40 10.89 -4.28
C ILE A 49 -2.66 10.26 -4.88
N ALA A 50 -2.60 9.95 -6.17
CA ALA A 50 -3.63 9.16 -6.86
C ALA A 50 -3.49 7.69 -6.47
N ALA A 51 -4.12 7.31 -5.35
CA ALA A 51 -3.97 6.01 -4.70
C ALA A 51 -5.02 4.98 -5.16
N THR A 52 -4.61 3.71 -5.16
CA THR A 52 -5.51 2.55 -5.13
C THR A 52 -4.94 1.56 -4.11
N ILE A 53 -5.74 1.20 -3.11
CA ILE A 53 -5.32 0.39 -1.97
C ILE A 53 -6.04 -0.96 -1.99
N TYR A 54 -5.28 -2.03 -1.78
CA TYR A 54 -5.80 -3.37 -1.52
C TYR A 54 -4.97 -4.05 -0.43
N THR A 55 -5.55 -4.40 0.70
CA THR A 55 -4.80 -5.13 1.74
C THR A 55 -5.68 -6.20 2.33
N HIS A 56 -5.09 -7.36 2.57
CA HIS A 56 -5.79 -8.49 3.12
C HIS A 56 -4.94 -9.20 4.18
N PRO A 57 -5.56 -9.93 5.12
CA PRO A 57 -4.84 -10.74 6.08
C PRO A 57 -4.09 -11.88 5.40
N LEU A 58 -2.93 -12.23 5.96
CA LEU A 58 -2.11 -13.37 5.58
C LEU A 58 -2.29 -14.52 6.57
N GLY A 59 -2.04 -15.74 6.10
CA GLY A 59 -2.07 -16.96 6.90
C GLY A 59 -1.91 -18.19 6.02
N SER A 60 -2.33 -19.36 6.51
CA SER A 60 -2.13 -20.64 5.80
C SER A 60 -2.86 -20.78 4.46
N HIS A 61 -3.74 -19.83 4.09
CA HIS A 61 -4.55 -19.87 2.87
C HIS A 61 -4.22 -18.73 1.88
N GLY A 62 -3.15 -17.96 2.10
CA GLY A 62 -2.86 -16.73 1.35
C GLY A 62 -3.77 -15.58 1.78
N HIS A 63 -5.06 -15.63 1.40
CA HIS A 63 -6.10 -14.70 1.89
C HIS A 63 -6.74 -15.26 3.15
N ALA A 64 -6.27 -14.82 4.32
CA ALA A 64 -6.76 -15.29 5.62
C ALA A 64 -7.95 -14.45 6.14
N ALA A 65 -8.53 -14.90 7.26
CA ALA A 65 -9.65 -14.22 7.90
C ALA A 65 -9.19 -12.93 8.59
N GLY A 66 -10.00 -11.87 8.47
CA GLY A 66 -9.73 -10.53 9.01
C GLY A 66 -10.22 -9.44 8.05
N PRO A 67 -9.87 -8.17 8.31
CA PRO A 67 -10.35 -7.05 7.50
C PRO A 67 -9.70 -7.02 6.13
N THR A 68 -10.53 -6.93 5.09
CA THR A 68 -10.11 -6.45 3.77
C THR A 68 -10.06 -4.92 3.79
N ILE A 69 -9.02 -4.33 3.23
CA ILE A 69 -8.85 -2.87 3.16
C ILE A 69 -8.77 -2.48 1.67
N GLY A 70 -9.92 -2.15 1.11
CA GLY A 70 -10.07 -1.82 -0.32
C GLY A 70 -9.93 -3.03 -1.25
N MET A 71 -10.19 -2.80 -2.54
CA MET A 71 -9.88 -3.70 -3.67
C MET A 71 -9.61 -2.84 -4.90
N TRP A 72 -9.05 -3.40 -5.97
CA TRP A 72 -8.74 -2.64 -7.19
C TRP A 72 -9.94 -1.86 -7.78
N ASP A 73 -11.17 -2.34 -7.56
CA ASP A 73 -12.45 -1.75 -7.97
C ASP A 73 -13.32 -1.24 -6.82
N MET A 74 -12.93 -1.44 -5.55
CA MET A 74 -13.71 -1.04 -4.36
C MET A 74 -12.96 -0.09 -3.44
N GLN A 75 -12.73 1.15 -3.91
CA GLN A 75 -12.10 2.20 -3.12
C GLN A 75 -13.09 2.98 -2.21
N GLY A 76 -14.39 2.71 -2.32
CA GLY A 76 -15.43 3.26 -1.43
C GLY A 76 -15.68 2.45 -0.17
N GLY A 77 -15.02 1.30 -0.02
CA GLY A 77 -15.27 0.30 1.02
C GLY A 77 -15.69 -1.05 0.43
N VAL A 78 -15.47 -2.11 1.21
CA VAL A 78 -15.75 -3.51 0.87
C VAL A 78 -16.81 -4.02 1.85
N PRO A 79 -18.07 -4.20 1.42
CA PRO A 79 -19.13 -4.71 2.30
C PRO A 79 -18.79 -6.09 2.89
N GLY A 80 -19.09 -6.28 4.18
CA GLY A 80 -18.81 -7.51 4.90
C GLY A 80 -17.34 -7.61 5.32
N SER A 81 -16.45 -7.98 4.40
CA SER A 81 -15.05 -8.24 4.75
C SER A 81 -14.28 -6.98 5.17
N GLY A 82 -14.65 -5.80 4.67
CA GLY A 82 -14.09 -4.53 5.13
C GLY A 82 -14.72 -3.99 6.42
N ASP A 83 -15.84 -4.56 6.88
CA ASP A 83 -16.49 -4.16 8.12
C ASP A 83 -15.90 -4.87 9.35
N PHE A 84 -15.09 -5.90 9.12
CA PHE A 84 -14.41 -6.61 10.20
C PHE A 84 -13.36 -5.70 10.86
N PRO A 85 -13.22 -5.74 12.20
CA PRO A 85 -12.22 -4.95 12.91
C PRO A 85 -10.79 -5.51 12.78
N LEU A 86 -9.81 -4.62 12.78
CA LEU A 86 -8.40 -4.93 12.89
C LEU A 86 -8.08 -5.40 14.32
N HIS A 87 -7.40 -6.53 14.45
CA HIS A 87 -6.96 -7.08 15.73
C HIS A 87 -5.44 -7.22 15.77
N PHE A 88 -4.85 -7.17 16.96
CA PHE A 88 -3.43 -7.48 17.13
C PHE A 88 -3.11 -8.93 16.75
N LYS A 89 -1.82 -9.17 16.51
CA LYS A 89 -1.21 -10.45 16.18
C LYS A 89 -1.69 -11.01 14.84
N THR A 90 -1.86 -10.12 13.88
CA THR A 90 -2.32 -10.40 12.52
C THR A 90 -1.25 -9.96 11.52
N ALA A 91 -1.06 -10.79 10.49
CA ALA A 91 -0.18 -10.47 9.36
C ALA A 91 -1.02 -10.02 8.17
N TYR A 92 -0.47 -9.15 7.32
CA TYR A 92 -1.16 -8.56 6.18
C TYR A 92 -0.26 -8.44 4.96
N SER A 93 -0.84 -8.62 3.78
CA SER A 93 -0.21 -8.21 2.51
C SER A 93 -0.54 -6.75 2.27
N ILE A 94 0.46 -5.88 2.29
CA ILE A 94 0.30 -4.44 2.06
C ILE A 94 0.40 -4.15 0.57
N GLU A 95 -0.71 -4.29 -0.15
CA GLU A 95 -0.76 -4.10 -1.60
C GLU A 95 -1.37 -2.76 -2.00
N LEU A 96 -0.68 -2.00 -2.83
CA LEU A 96 -1.19 -0.73 -3.27
C LEU A 96 -0.49 -0.26 -4.52
N ASN A 97 -1.08 0.74 -5.14
CA ASN A 97 -0.39 1.50 -6.15
C ASN A 97 -0.70 2.99 -6.05
N SER A 98 0.26 3.78 -6.52
CA SER A 98 0.02 5.18 -6.84
C SER A 98 0.25 5.42 -8.32
N GLU A 99 -0.65 6.17 -8.94
CA GLU A 99 -0.51 6.64 -10.31
C GLU A 99 0.35 7.90 -10.36
N SER A 100 1.30 7.94 -11.30
CA SER A 100 2.14 9.10 -11.56
C SER A 100 2.39 9.28 -13.06
N THR A 101 2.37 10.53 -13.51
CA THR A 101 2.74 10.89 -14.89
C THR A 101 4.25 10.86 -15.05
N VAL A 102 4.72 10.22 -16.12
CA VAL A 102 6.11 10.21 -16.57
C VAL A 102 6.19 11.05 -17.85
N PRO A 103 6.61 12.32 -17.77
CA PRO A 103 6.60 13.24 -18.91
C PRO A 103 7.42 12.74 -20.10
N GLU A 104 8.57 12.12 -19.82
CA GLU A 104 9.49 11.60 -20.83
C GLU A 104 8.83 10.48 -21.66
N TRP A 105 7.89 9.76 -21.07
CA TRP A 105 7.15 8.68 -21.71
C TRP A 105 5.78 9.11 -22.24
N LYS A 106 5.34 10.35 -21.94
CA LYS A 106 4.01 10.88 -22.25
C LYS A 106 2.89 9.96 -21.77
N LYS A 107 3.08 9.33 -20.61
CA LYS A 107 2.19 8.29 -20.07
C LYS A 107 2.06 8.40 -18.56
N ASN A 108 0.92 7.95 -18.04
CA ASN A 108 0.77 7.63 -16.64
C ASN A 108 1.23 6.19 -16.41
N ILE A 109 1.90 5.97 -15.29
CA ILE A 109 2.29 4.64 -14.82
C ILE A 109 1.74 4.45 -13.41
N ARG A 110 1.66 3.19 -13.00
CA ARG A 110 1.38 2.81 -11.62
C ARG A 110 2.63 2.17 -11.04
N ILE A 111 3.08 2.65 -9.89
CA ILE A 111 4.06 1.94 -9.09
C ILE A 111 3.28 1.06 -8.12
N MET A 112 3.24 -0.24 -8.42
CA MET A 112 2.60 -1.27 -7.63
C MET A 112 3.61 -1.83 -6.63
N LEU A 113 3.26 -1.83 -5.35
CA LEU A 113 4.08 -2.36 -4.26
C LEU A 113 3.25 -3.35 -3.46
N GLU A 114 3.91 -4.37 -2.95
CA GLU A 114 3.35 -5.42 -2.11
C GLU A 114 4.43 -5.88 -1.13
N GLU A 115 4.12 -5.78 0.17
CA GLU A 115 5.02 -6.25 1.21
C GLU A 115 4.26 -6.78 2.42
N ASP A 116 4.79 -7.85 3.02
CA ASP A 116 4.20 -8.45 4.21
C ASP A 116 4.48 -7.62 5.46
N GLY A 117 3.42 -7.40 6.23
CA GLY A 117 3.43 -6.68 7.50
C GLY A 117 2.84 -7.50 8.64
N TYR A 118 3.23 -7.13 9.86
CA TYR A 118 2.68 -7.67 11.10
C TYR A 118 2.21 -6.52 11.99
N PHE A 119 1.01 -6.65 12.56
CA PHE A 119 0.42 -5.68 13.45
C PHE A 119 0.19 -6.29 14.84
N ASP A 120 0.77 -5.69 15.87
CA ASP A 120 0.62 -6.11 17.26
C ASP A 120 0.55 -4.90 18.21
N GLU A 121 0.62 -5.16 19.51
CA GLU A 121 0.58 -4.15 20.57
C GLU A 121 1.69 -3.09 20.46
N SER A 122 2.80 -3.37 19.74
CA SER A 122 3.89 -2.43 19.46
C SER A 122 3.66 -1.57 18.21
N GLY A 123 2.62 -1.89 17.43
CA GLY A 123 2.25 -1.21 16.19
C GLY A 123 2.46 -2.07 14.95
N PHE A 124 2.50 -1.42 13.79
CA PHE A 124 2.76 -2.08 12.51
C PHE A 124 4.26 -2.12 12.21
N ARG A 125 4.73 -3.26 11.69
CA ARG A 125 6.07 -3.40 11.11
C ARG A 125 6.04 -4.27 9.86
N TYR A 126 6.93 -4.00 8.91
CA TYR A 126 7.19 -4.93 7.81
C TYR A 126 7.97 -6.14 8.31
N ILE A 127 7.61 -7.34 7.84
CA ILE A 127 8.24 -8.60 8.29
C ILE A 127 9.68 -8.71 7.78
N SER A 128 9.90 -8.37 6.51
CA SER A 128 11.21 -8.45 5.84
C SER A 128 11.73 -7.09 5.38
N GLY A 129 11.25 -6.00 6.02
CA GLY A 129 11.42 -4.66 5.49
C GLY A 129 10.57 -4.42 4.23
N ARG A 130 10.88 -3.35 3.49
CA ARG A 130 10.18 -3.01 2.24
C ARG A 130 11.11 -2.47 1.17
N GLN A 131 10.66 -2.47 -0.08
CA GLN A 131 11.42 -1.88 -1.17
C GLN A 131 11.44 -0.35 -1.08
N LYS A 132 12.64 0.21 -0.84
CA LYS A 132 12.85 1.68 -0.70
C LYS A 132 13.50 2.34 -1.91
N LYS A 133 13.91 1.56 -2.91
CA LYS A 133 14.49 2.05 -4.17
C LYS A 133 14.22 1.09 -5.32
N ILE A 134 14.14 1.62 -6.54
CA ILE A 134 14.06 0.81 -7.76
C ILE A 134 15.38 0.03 -7.94
N HIS A 135 15.25 -1.22 -8.37
CA HIS A 135 16.40 -2.07 -8.72
C HIS A 135 16.69 -1.96 -10.22
N LEU A 136 17.91 -1.58 -10.59
CA LEU A 136 18.37 -1.54 -11.98
C LEU A 136 18.72 -2.93 -12.50
N LEU A 137 18.53 -3.15 -13.80
CA LEU A 137 18.92 -4.35 -14.53
C LEU A 137 19.82 -3.96 -15.73
N PRO A 138 21.03 -4.53 -15.88
CA PRO A 138 21.70 -5.40 -14.90
C PRO A 138 21.99 -4.62 -13.61
N ARG A 139 22.08 -5.36 -12.49
CA ARG A 139 22.46 -4.77 -11.21
C ARG A 139 23.95 -4.40 -11.30
N PRO A 140 24.35 -3.15 -11.02
CA PRO A 140 25.75 -2.75 -10.97
C PRO A 140 26.51 -3.47 -9.83
#